data_AF-A0A090QEC3-F1
#
_entry.id   AF-A0A090QEC3-F1
#
_cell.length_a   1.000
_cell.length_b   1.000
_cell.length_c   1.000
_cell.angle_alpha   90.00
_cell.angle_beta   90.00
_cell.angle_gamma   90.00
#
_symmetry.space_group_name_H-M   'P 1'
#
loop_
_entity.id
_entity.type
_entity.pdbx_description
1 polymer ?
#
loop_
_entity_poly.entity_id
_entity_poly.type
_entity_poly.pdbx_seq_one_letter_code
_entity_poly.pdbx_strand_id
1 'polypeptide(L)'
;MAFGFLGLLNYEITVLTALIPPLIIVIGIPNCIFLINKYQQEIKEHGNQAKSLQRVITKVGNATLMTNLTTASGFATFIFTDSTLLSEFGIVASICIVSIFLLSLMIIPIIYSYLPVPKDRHLEHLRKRWIGTFVDWTERMVKENRIAIYITSLIVLVISIIGMYQIRVSGSLIEDMPKSMQFYKDIKFFEESFDGIMPLEIVVNTKSKKGVSKAKTLKKLDELESHIIETPELSRPMSIVSIVKYTKQAFYGGDPEFYDLPTTYERVGISTLLDDSGGDAMLMKSYVDSTANMHA
;
A
#
# COMPACT_ATOMS: atom_id res chain seq x y z
N MET A 1 23.30 5.11 -6.54
CA MET A 1 22.82 3.87 -7.20
C MET A 1 21.30 3.84 -7.27
N ALA A 2 20.57 3.87 -6.14
CA ALA A 2 19.10 3.87 -6.11
C ALA A 2 18.44 4.88 -7.07
N PHE A 3 18.74 6.18 -6.92
CA PHE A 3 18.23 7.21 -7.83
C PHE A 3 18.71 7.07 -9.27
N GLY A 4 19.89 6.47 -9.48
CA GLY A 4 20.43 6.21 -10.83
C GLY A 4 19.63 5.13 -11.56
N PHE A 5 19.26 4.05 -10.87
CA PHE A 5 18.41 3.01 -11.46
C PHE A 5 16.96 3.49 -11.64
N LEU A 6 16.42 4.29 -10.72
CA LEU A 6 15.10 4.93 -10.89
C LEU A 6 15.07 5.80 -12.16
N GLY A 7 16.09 6.65 -12.35
CA GLY A 7 16.20 7.48 -13.55
C GLY A 7 16.42 6.67 -14.84
N LEU A 8 17.21 5.59 -14.78
CA LEU A 8 17.49 4.75 -15.95
C LEU A 8 16.26 3.95 -16.42
N LEU A 9 15.41 3.53 -15.49
CA LEU A 9 14.16 2.81 -15.77
C LEU A 9 12.97 3.75 -16.03
N ASN A 10 13.16 5.07 -15.97
CA ASN A 10 12.11 6.10 -16.08
C ASN A 10 10.93 5.88 -15.12
N TYR A 11 11.22 5.46 -13.88
CA TYR A 11 10.20 5.32 -12.83
C TYR A 11 9.97 6.64 -12.09
N GLU A 12 8.72 6.88 -11.70
CA GLU A 12 8.34 8.08 -10.96
C GLU A 12 8.80 8.01 -9.50
N ILE A 13 9.26 9.15 -8.97
CA ILE A 13 9.63 9.25 -7.56
C ILE A 13 8.36 9.39 -6.73
N THR A 14 7.91 8.26 -6.22
CA THR A 14 6.77 8.12 -5.31
C THR A 14 7.21 8.08 -3.84
N VAL A 15 6.26 8.21 -2.91
CA VAL A 15 6.52 8.09 -1.47
C VAL A 15 7.20 6.75 -1.14
N LEU A 16 6.80 5.67 -1.82
CA LEU A 16 7.36 4.33 -1.60
C LEU A 16 8.79 4.22 -2.14
N THR A 17 9.05 4.71 -3.36
CA THR A 17 10.40 4.66 -3.95
C THR A 17 11.40 5.59 -3.25
N ALA A 18 10.92 6.66 -2.60
CA ALA A 18 11.72 7.53 -1.75
C ALA A 18 12.29 6.82 -0.50
N LEU A 19 11.73 5.67 -0.11
CA LEU A 19 12.24 4.83 0.99
C LEU A 19 13.39 3.90 0.55
N ILE A 20 13.67 3.78 -0.74
CA ILE A 20 14.73 2.89 -1.24
C ILE A 20 16.12 3.30 -0.72
N PRO A 21 16.56 4.57 -0.79
CA PRO A 21 17.88 4.97 -0.29
C PRO A 21 18.15 4.60 1.19
N PRO A 22 17.29 4.95 2.17
CA PRO A 22 17.53 4.56 3.57
C PRO A 22 17.50 3.04 3.75
N LEU A 23 16.66 2.32 3.03
CA LEU A 23 16.62 0.86 3.06
C LEU A 23 17.94 0.23 2.60
N ILE A 24 18.51 0.72 1.50
CA ILE A 24 19.81 0.24 1.00
C ILE A 24 20.94 0.56 1.98
N ILE A 25 20.88 1.67 2.70
CA ILE A 25 21.85 2.00 3.76
C ILE A 25 21.77 0.98 4.90
N VAL A 26 20.56 0.67 5.38
CA VAL A 26 20.32 -0.28 6.48
C VAL A 26 20.81 -1.69 6.13
N ILE A 27 20.62 -2.13 4.88
CA ILE A 27 21.06 -3.46 4.43
C ILE A 27 22.56 -3.47 4.06
N GLY A 28 23.05 -2.40 3.43
CA GLY A 28 24.41 -2.33 2.89
C GLY A 28 25.50 -2.18 3.93
N ILE A 29 25.29 -1.32 4.95
CA ILE A 29 26.31 -1.04 5.96
C ILE A 29 26.74 -2.31 6.72
N PRO A 30 25.82 -3.14 7.26
CA PRO A 30 26.19 -4.38 7.96
C PRO A 30 26.97 -5.35 7.06
N ASN A 31 26.60 -5.47 5.79
CA ASN A 31 27.31 -6.32 4.83
C ASN A 31 28.76 -5.85 4.62
N CYS A 32 28.97 -4.54 4.46
CA CYS A 32 30.30 -3.96 4.35
C CYS A 32 31.12 -4.17 5.63
N ILE A 33 30.53 -3.90 6.81
CA ILE A 33 31.18 -4.09 8.11
C ILE A 33 31.59 -5.56 8.30
N PHE A 34 30.70 -6.50 7.96
CA PHE A 34 30.98 -7.92 8.08
C PHE A 34 32.16 -8.37 7.21
N LEU A 35 32.19 -7.95 5.94
CA LEU A 35 33.30 -8.22 5.03
C LEU A 35 34.62 -7.63 5.54
N ILE A 36 34.60 -6.39 6.02
CA ILE A 36 35.78 -5.71 6.57
C ILE A 36 36.29 -6.40 7.83
N ASN A 37 35.43 -6.70 8.79
CA ASN A 37 35.81 -7.36 10.04
C ASN A 37 36.43 -8.73 9.77
N LYS A 38 35.84 -9.49 8.84
CA LYS A 38 36.36 -10.81 8.51
C LYS A 38 37.71 -10.74 7.80
N TYR A 39 37.91 -9.74 6.95
CA TYR A 39 39.22 -9.44 6.36
C TYR A 39 40.28 -9.11 7.40
N GLN A 40 39.97 -8.22 8.36
CA GLN A 40 40.90 -7.89 9.45
C GLN A 40 41.26 -9.12 10.29
N GLN A 41 40.28 -9.99 10.58
CA GLN A 41 40.52 -11.24 11.29
C GLN A 41 41.46 -12.18 10.52
N GLU A 42 41.24 -12.39 9.22
CA GLU A 42 42.05 -13.28 8.38
C GLU A 42 43.48 -12.73 8.19
N ILE A 43 43.67 -11.41 8.16
CA ILE A 43 45.02 -10.81 8.16
C ILE A 43 45.75 -11.08 9.47
N LYS A 44 45.06 -10.96 10.60
CA LYS A 44 45.66 -11.20 11.91
C LYS A 44 46.09 -12.66 12.09
N GLU A 45 45.33 -13.60 11.54
CA GLU A 45 45.63 -15.04 11.66
C GLU A 45 46.74 -15.51 10.70
N HIS A 46 46.86 -14.93 9.50
CA HIS A 46 47.74 -15.46 8.46
C HIS A 46 48.83 -14.51 7.96
N GLY A 47 48.79 -13.22 8.31
CA GLY A 47 49.82 -12.22 8.01
C GLY A 47 50.02 -11.91 6.52
N ASN A 48 49.24 -12.52 5.61
CA ASN A 48 49.38 -12.37 4.17
C ASN A 48 48.12 -11.76 3.56
N GLN A 49 48.22 -10.49 3.18
CA GLN A 49 47.13 -9.67 2.65
C GLN A 49 46.42 -10.31 1.44
N ALA A 50 47.17 -10.86 0.48
CA ALA A 50 46.60 -11.46 -0.73
C ALA A 50 45.84 -12.76 -0.42
N LYS A 51 46.40 -13.63 0.43
CA LYS A 51 45.73 -14.87 0.86
C LYS A 51 44.48 -14.58 1.69
N SER A 52 44.52 -13.58 2.57
CA SER A 52 43.38 -13.16 3.37
C SER A 52 42.26 -12.59 2.50
N LEU A 53 42.58 -11.77 1.49
CA LEU A 53 41.60 -11.25 0.53
C LEU A 53 40.91 -12.38 -0.26
N GLN A 54 41.70 -13.33 -0.80
CA GLN A 54 41.19 -14.47 -1.53
C GLN A 54 40.24 -15.31 -0.66
N ARG A 55 40.60 -15.54 0.60
CA ARG A 55 39.78 -16.33 1.53
C ARG A 55 38.50 -15.61 1.94
N VAL A 56 38.54 -14.29 2.12
CA VAL A 56 37.34 -13.48 2.36
C VAL A 56 36.39 -13.59 1.17
N ILE A 57 36.89 -13.41 -0.06
CA ILE A 57 36.06 -13.53 -1.26
C ILE A 57 35.44 -14.93 -1.39
N THR A 58 36.21 -15.99 -1.16
CA THR A 58 35.73 -17.38 -1.36
C THR A 58 34.83 -17.88 -0.24
N LYS A 59 35.18 -17.66 1.04
CA LYS A 59 34.37 -18.14 2.18
C LYS A 59 33.24 -17.18 2.54
N VAL A 60 33.55 -15.88 2.63
CA VAL A 60 32.61 -14.87 3.10
C VAL A 60 31.73 -14.40 1.95
N GLY A 61 32.30 -14.25 0.75
CA GLY A 61 31.54 -13.89 -0.44
C GLY A 61 30.38 -14.84 -0.72
N ASN A 62 30.57 -16.15 -0.59
CA ASN A 62 29.48 -17.13 -0.78
C ASN A 62 28.37 -17.00 0.28
N ALA A 63 28.72 -16.83 1.55
CA ALA A 63 27.74 -16.67 2.63
C ALA A 63 26.95 -15.35 2.49
N THR A 64 27.66 -14.26 2.19
CA THR A 64 27.07 -12.94 1.99
C THR A 64 26.25 -12.88 0.70
N LEU A 65 26.65 -13.60 -0.37
CA LEU A 65 25.87 -13.75 -1.60
C LEU A 65 24.52 -14.38 -1.30
N MET A 66 24.48 -15.51 -0.57
CA MET A 66 23.22 -16.16 -0.23
C MET A 66 22.29 -15.24 0.56
N THR A 67 22.84 -14.53 1.55
CA THR A 67 22.05 -13.59 2.37
C THR A 67 21.48 -12.45 1.54
N ASN A 68 22.29 -11.86 0.64
CA ASN A 68 21.82 -10.79 -0.25
C ASN A 68 20.82 -11.31 -1.30
N LEU A 69 21.01 -12.53 -1.81
CA LEU A 69 20.09 -13.13 -2.76
C LEU A 69 18.75 -13.43 -2.11
N THR A 70 18.72 -14.00 -0.90
CA THR A 70 17.48 -14.20 -0.14
C THR A 70 16.76 -12.87 0.13
N THR A 71 17.51 -11.82 0.49
CA THR A 71 16.95 -10.49 0.71
C THR A 71 16.38 -9.91 -0.58
N ALA A 72 17.13 -9.99 -1.69
CA ALA A 72 16.67 -9.56 -3.00
C ALA A 72 15.44 -10.35 -3.47
N SER A 73 15.39 -11.66 -3.24
CA SER A 73 14.19 -12.48 -3.52
C SER A 73 12.98 -12.03 -2.71
N GLY A 74 13.16 -11.62 -1.45
CA GLY A 74 12.09 -11.06 -0.62
C GLY A 74 11.55 -9.73 -1.14
N PHE A 75 12.37 -8.91 -1.80
CA PHE A 75 11.88 -7.71 -2.51
C PHE A 75 11.31 -8.04 -3.89
N ALA A 76 11.83 -9.08 -4.55
CA ALA A 76 11.36 -9.54 -5.84
C ALA A 76 9.93 -10.10 -5.78
N THR A 77 9.44 -10.54 -4.61
CA THR A 77 8.03 -10.94 -4.47
C THR A 77 7.06 -9.80 -4.74
N PHE A 78 7.45 -8.54 -4.48
CA PHE A 78 6.60 -7.38 -4.78
C PHE A 78 6.37 -7.16 -6.28
N ILE A 79 7.23 -7.73 -7.13
CA ILE A 79 7.10 -7.65 -8.59
C ILE A 79 5.80 -8.31 -9.06
N PHE A 80 5.34 -9.36 -8.35
CA PHE A 80 4.12 -10.11 -8.66
C PHE A 80 2.84 -9.48 -8.07
N THR A 81 2.92 -8.28 -7.49
CA THR A 81 1.76 -7.58 -6.94
C THR A 81 1.07 -6.75 -8.02
N ASP A 82 -0.27 -6.65 -7.99
CA ASP A 82 -1.07 -5.87 -8.96
C ASP A 82 -0.84 -4.35 -8.89
N SER A 83 -0.14 -3.87 -7.87
CA SER A 83 0.18 -2.46 -7.70
C SER A 83 1.50 -2.11 -8.40
N THR A 84 1.42 -1.24 -9.42
CA THR A 84 2.59 -0.73 -10.14
C THR A 84 3.63 -0.12 -9.20
N LEU A 85 3.18 0.63 -8.18
CA LEU A 85 4.05 1.26 -7.19
C LEU A 85 4.90 0.24 -6.42
N LEU A 86 4.28 -0.88 -6.00
CA LEU A 86 4.98 -1.95 -5.27
C LEU A 86 5.89 -2.73 -6.22
N SER A 87 5.47 -2.97 -7.45
CA SER A 87 6.27 -3.68 -8.45
C SER A 87 7.55 -2.91 -8.79
N GLU A 88 7.44 -1.62 -9.12
CA GLU A 88 8.60 -0.75 -9.39
C GLU A 88 9.56 -0.68 -8.20
N PHE A 89 9.01 -0.55 -6.98
CA PHE A 89 9.80 -0.58 -5.75
C PHE A 89 10.55 -1.90 -5.60
N GLY A 90 9.89 -3.04 -5.80
CA GLY A 90 10.48 -4.37 -5.72
C GLY A 90 11.61 -4.60 -6.71
N ILE A 91 11.42 -4.18 -7.97
CA ILE A 91 12.44 -4.27 -9.03
C ILE A 91 13.68 -3.47 -8.65
N VAL A 92 13.51 -2.19 -8.33
CA VAL A 92 14.64 -1.30 -8.03
C VAL A 92 15.37 -1.73 -6.76
N ALA A 93 14.64 -2.11 -5.71
CA ALA A 93 15.24 -2.59 -4.46
C ALA A 93 16.08 -3.85 -4.69
N SER A 94 15.54 -4.83 -5.42
CA SER A 94 16.24 -6.09 -5.73
C SER A 94 17.52 -5.86 -6.51
N ILE A 95 17.47 -5.03 -7.55
CA ILE A 95 18.66 -4.66 -8.35
C ILE A 95 19.68 -3.93 -7.49
N CYS A 96 19.25 -3.00 -6.63
CA CYS A 96 20.14 -2.27 -5.74
C CYS A 96 20.84 -3.20 -4.74
N ILE A 97 20.15 -4.19 -4.18
CA ILE A 97 20.72 -5.16 -3.21
C ILE A 97 21.79 -6.04 -3.87
N VAL A 98 21.51 -6.58 -5.05
CA VAL A 98 22.52 -7.37 -5.78
C VAL A 98 23.70 -6.50 -6.19
N SER A 99 23.41 -5.28 -6.65
CA SER A 99 24.45 -4.36 -7.11
C SER A 99 25.33 -3.84 -5.97
N ILE A 100 24.78 -3.53 -4.79
CA ILE A 100 25.57 -3.11 -3.62
C ILE A 100 26.44 -4.26 -3.12
N PHE A 101 25.96 -5.51 -3.16
CA PHE A 101 26.76 -6.67 -2.85
C PHE A 101 27.97 -6.78 -3.80
N LEU A 102 27.73 -6.75 -5.12
CA LEU A 102 28.81 -6.81 -6.12
C LEU A 102 29.81 -5.67 -5.94
N LEU A 103 29.31 -4.44 -5.76
CA LEU A 103 30.16 -3.28 -5.50
C LEU A 103 30.99 -3.47 -4.21
N SER A 104 30.39 -3.94 -3.12
CA SER A 104 31.11 -4.16 -1.86
C SER A 104 32.21 -5.23 -2.01
N LEU A 105 31.90 -6.32 -2.74
CA LEU A 105 32.84 -7.41 -2.98
C LEU A 105 33.99 -7.01 -3.92
N MET A 106 33.79 -6.04 -4.81
CA MET A 106 34.87 -5.51 -5.65
C MET A 106 35.65 -4.38 -4.96
N ILE A 107 34.95 -3.38 -4.43
CA ILE A 107 35.54 -2.16 -3.88
C ILE A 107 36.34 -2.46 -2.61
N ILE A 108 35.83 -3.29 -1.69
CA ILE A 108 36.53 -3.58 -0.43
C ILE A 108 37.89 -4.21 -0.72
N PRO A 109 38.02 -5.30 -1.51
CA PRO A 109 39.31 -5.85 -1.89
C PRO A 109 40.24 -4.86 -2.58
N ILE A 110 39.73 -4.07 -3.53
CA ILE A 110 40.54 -3.09 -4.27
C ILE A 110 41.13 -2.06 -3.30
N ILE A 111 40.28 -1.41 -2.50
CA ILE A 111 40.71 -0.40 -1.54
C ILE A 111 41.72 -1.00 -0.56
N TYR A 112 41.40 -2.15 0.05
CA TYR A 112 42.27 -2.78 1.02
C TYR A 112 43.53 -3.41 0.42
N SER A 113 43.61 -3.59 -0.90
CA SER A 113 44.86 -3.97 -1.58
C SER A 113 45.85 -2.81 -1.67
N TYR A 114 45.36 -1.56 -1.74
CA TYR A 114 46.21 -0.37 -1.81
C TYR A 114 46.49 0.27 -0.44
N LEU A 115 45.66 -0.02 0.57
CA LEU A 115 45.91 0.44 1.93
C LEU A 115 46.95 -0.40 2.65
N PRO A 116 47.78 0.22 3.52
CA PRO A 116 48.68 -0.51 4.40
C PRO A 116 47.89 -1.39 5.37
N VAL A 117 48.50 -2.52 5.75
CA VAL A 117 47.90 -3.51 6.64
C VAL A 117 47.32 -2.83 7.89
N PRO A 118 46.03 -3.07 8.22
CA PRO A 118 45.41 -2.42 9.35
C PRO A 118 46.17 -2.74 10.65
N LYS A 119 46.62 -1.70 11.37
CA LYS A 119 47.31 -1.85 12.67
C LYS A 119 46.34 -2.43 13.71
N ASP A 120 46.86 -3.27 14.61
CA ASP A 120 46.14 -4.04 15.66
C ASP A 120 45.19 -3.27 16.59
N ARG A 121 45.13 -1.95 16.47
CA ARG A 121 44.45 -1.05 17.41
C ARG A 121 42.93 -0.95 17.19
N HIS A 122 42.37 -1.67 16.22
CA HIS A 122 40.93 -1.72 15.93
C HIS A 122 40.22 -2.95 16.49
N LEU A 123 40.76 -3.64 17.50
CA LEU A 123 40.09 -4.76 18.19
C LEU A 123 39.81 -4.49 19.68
N GLU A 124 40.11 -3.29 20.20
CA GLU A 124 39.87 -2.96 21.61
C GLU A 124 38.39 -2.80 21.99
N HIS A 125 37.47 -2.73 21.04
CA HIS A 125 36.03 -2.60 21.33
C HIS A 125 35.41 -3.92 21.84
N LEU A 126 36.07 -5.06 21.63
CA LEU A 126 35.70 -6.35 22.24
C LEU A 126 36.21 -6.52 23.67
N ARG A 127 37.01 -5.57 24.18
CA ARG A 127 37.61 -5.62 25.52
C ARG A 127 36.93 -4.68 26.52
N LYS A 128 35.62 -4.43 26.37
CA LYS A 128 34.83 -3.85 27.46
C LYS A 128 34.33 -4.98 28.36
N ARG A 129 34.67 -4.92 29.65
CA ARG A 129 34.29 -5.90 30.69
C ARG A 129 32.79 -6.24 30.70
N TRP A 130 31.95 -5.26 30.37
CA TRP A 130 30.50 -5.44 30.27
C TRP A 130 30.07 -6.34 29.11
N ILE A 131 30.75 -6.28 27.96
CA ILE A 131 30.47 -7.15 26.80
C ILE A 131 30.79 -8.61 27.16
N GLY A 132 31.93 -8.85 27.82
CA GLY A 132 32.28 -10.19 28.32
C GLY A 132 31.22 -10.73 29.29
N THR A 133 30.78 -9.91 30.24
CA THR A 133 29.74 -10.31 31.20
C THR A 133 28.40 -10.64 30.50
N PHE A 134 28.02 -9.87 29.49
CA PHE A 134 26.80 -10.12 28.71
C PHE A 134 26.91 -11.40 27.86
N VAL A 135 28.07 -11.63 27.22
CA VAL A 135 28.35 -12.84 26.44
C VAL A 135 28.33 -14.07 27.34
N ASP A 136 28.99 -14.03 28.50
CA ASP A 136 29.03 -15.13 29.47
C ASP A 136 27.63 -15.42 30.04
N TRP A 137 26.84 -14.38 30.31
CA TRP A 137 25.44 -14.52 30.73
C TRP A 137 24.58 -15.18 29.63
N THR A 138 24.77 -14.76 28.38
CA THR A 138 24.07 -15.33 27.22
C THR A 138 24.47 -16.79 27.01
N GLU A 139 25.75 -17.11 27.07
CA GLU A 139 26.27 -18.48 26.92
C GLU A 139 25.71 -19.41 27.99
N ARG A 140 25.73 -18.97 29.26
CA ARG A 140 25.17 -19.74 30.38
C ARG A 140 23.67 -19.96 30.24
N MET A 141 22.91 -18.93 29.87
CA MET A 141 21.47 -19.06 29.63
C MET A 141 21.18 -20.05 28.49
N VAL A 142 21.92 -19.99 27.38
CA VAL A 142 21.71 -20.89 26.23
C VAL A 142 22.09 -22.34 26.54
N LYS A 143 23.21 -22.56 27.26
CA LYS A 143 23.71 -23.92 27.54
C LYS A 143 22.99 -24.61 28.70
N GLU A 144 22.76 -23.89 29.80
CA GLU A 144 22.26 -24.50 31.04
C GLU A 144 20.73 -24.43 31.15
N ASN A 145 20.09 -23.42 30.57
CA ASN A 145 18.65 -23.15 30.73
C ASN A 145 17.85 -23.30 29.42
N ARG A 146 18.19 -24.26 28.56
CA ARG A 146 17.51 -24.49 27.27
C ARG A 146 15.97 -24.62 27.37
N ILE A 147 15.48 -25.25 28.44
CA ILE A 147 14.03 -25.44 28.67
C ILE A 147 13.34 -24.09 28.92
N ALA A 148 13.96 -23.20 29.70
CA ALA A 148 13.41 -21.87 29.97
C ALA A 148 13.34 -21.03 28.68
N ILE A 149 14.34 -21.15 27.79
CA ILE A 149 14.33 -20.48 26.49
C ILE A 149 13.17 -20.97 25.63
N TYR A 150 12.98 -22.29 25.52
CA TYR A 150 11.87 -22.85 24.74
C TYR A 150 10.51 -22.42 25.30
N ILE A 151 10.30 -22.49 26.61
CA ILE A 151 9.05 -22.04 27.25
C ILE A 151 8.81 -20.57 26.98
N THR A 152 9.82 -19.71 27.17
CA THR A 152 9.69 -18.27 26.94
C THR A 152 9.39 -17.98 25.47
N SER A 153 10.06 -18.65 24.54
CA SER A 153 9.78 -18.50 23.10
C SER A 153 8.37 -18.94 22.73
N LEU A 154 7.85 -20.01 23.35
CA LEU A 154 6.50 -20.50 23.13
C LEU A 154 5.47 -19.50 23.66
N ILE A 155 5.72 -18.93 24.84
CA ILE A 155 4.85 -17.90 25.42
C ILE A 155 4.81 -16.67 24.51
N VAL A 156 5.97 -16.18 24.05
CA VAL A 156 6.04 -15.02 23.14
C VAL A 156 5.31 -15.31 21.83
N LEU A 157 5.45 -16.53 21.30
CA LEU A 157 4.74 -16.96 20.08
C LEU A 157 3.22 -16.97 20.28
N VAL A 158 2.72 -17.52 21.39
CA VAL A 158 1.28 -17.51 21.72
C VAL A 158 0.76 -16.08 21.88
N ILE A 159 1.50 -15.21 22.57
CA ILE A 159 1.13 -13.79 22.73
C ILE A 159 1.08 -13.09 21.37
N SER A 160 2.04 -13.37 20.50
CA SER A 160 2.10 -12.80 19.15
C SER A 160 0.90 -13.25 18.31
N ILE A 161 0.50 -14.52 18.41
CA ILE A 161 -0.70 -15.05 17.75
C ILE A 161 -1.98 -14.37 18.27
N ILE A 162 -2.12 -14.22 19.60
CA ILE A 162 -3.26 -13.52 20.19
C ILE A 162 -3.29 -12.05 19.72
N GLY A 163 -2.13 -11.39 19.67
CA GLY A 163 -1.99 -10.03 19.17
C GLY A 163 -2.41 -9.88 17.71
N MET A 164 -2.08 -10.86 16.85
CA MET A 164 -2.51 -10.86 15.45
C MET A 164 -4.04 -10.82 15.30
N TYR A 165 -4.79 -11.51 16.17
CA TYR A 165 -6.26 -11.47 16.13
C TYR A 165 -6.87 -10.12 16.55
N GLN A 166 -6.10 -9.24 17.22
CA GLN A 166 -6.56 -7.90 17.59
C GLN A 166 -6.26 -6.83 16.53
N ILE A 167 -5.51 -7.17 15.48
CA ILE A 167 -5.17 -6.22 14.42
C ILE A 167 -6.45 -5.84 13.65
N ARG A 168 -6.83 -4.57 13.73
CA ARG A 168 -7.87 -4.00 12.87
C ARG A 168 -7.23 -3.47 11.59
N VAL A 169 -7.70 -3.94 10.44
CA VAL A 169 -7.28 -3.41 9.15
C VAL A 169 -8.09 -2.14 8.90
N SER A 170 -7.41 -1.00 8.84
CA SER A 170 -8.01 0.24 8.36
C SER A 170 -7.69 0.43 6.88
N GLY A 171 -8.72 0.66 6.08
CA GLY A 171 -8.60 0.98 4.65
C GLY A 171 -9.11 2.39 4.31
N SER A 172 -9.34 3.23 5.31
CA SER A 172 -9.87 4.58 5.08
C SER A 172 -8.75 5.56 4.78
N LEU A 173 -8.77 6.13 3.56
CA LEU A 173 -7.83 7.20 3.15
C LEU A 173 -7.86 8.41 4.10
N ILE A 174 -8.99 8.63 4.79
CA ILE A 174 -9.16 9.71 5.77
C ILE A 174 -8.27 9.46 7.01
N GLU A 175 -8.08 8.20 7.40
CA GLU A 175 -7.30 7.85 8.58
C GLU A 175 -5.79 8.04 8.39
N ASP A 176 -5.32 7.99 7.14
CA ASP A 176 -3.92 8.26 6.76
C ASP A 176 -3.60 9.77 6.75
N MET A 177 -4.60 10.64 6.87
CA MET A 177 -4.41 12.09 6.85
C MET A 177 -3.91 12.65 8.20
N PRO A 178 -3.15 13.77 8.19
CA PRO A 178 -2.74 14.43 9.42
C PRO A 178 -3.93 14.93 10.25
N LYS A 179 -4.18 14.28 11.38
CA LYS A 179 -5.32 14.59 12.28
C LYS A 179 -5.32 16.01 12.85
N SER A 180 -4.19 16.73 12.76
CA SER A 180 -4.06 18.12 13.22
C SER A 180 -4.64 19.15 12.23
N MET A 181 -4.89 18.78 10.98
CA MET A 181 -5.33 19.70 9.94
C MET A 181 -6.84 20.01 10.08
N GLN A 182 -7.24 21.25 9.82
CA GLN A 182 -8.63 21.68 9.85
C GLN A 182 -9.51 20.81 8.92
N PHE A 183 -8.99 20.46 7.75
CA PHE A 183 -9.67 19.61 6.77
C PHE A 183 -10.12 18.25 7.32
N TYR A 184 -9.29 17.58 8.14
CA TYR A 184 -9.67 16.31 8.78
C TYR A 184 -10.85 16.50 9.75
N LYS A 185 -10.85 17.60 10.49
CA LYS A 185 -11.94 17.94 11.41
C LYS A 185 -13.23 18.27 10.66
N ASP A 186 -13.13 18.97 9.54
CA ASP A 186 -14.27 19.30 8.69
C ASP A 186 -14.89 18.02 8.11
N ILE A 187 -14.08 17.09 7.59
CA ILE A 187 -14.51 15.77 7.11
C ILE A 187 -15.26 15.01 8.21
N LYS A 188 -14.67 14.91 9.41
CA LYS A 188 -15.28 14.21 10.56
C LYS A 188 -16.58 14.86 11.02
N PHE A 189 -16.65 16.19 10.97
CA PHE A 189 -17.87 16.94 11.25
C PHE A 189 -18.98 16.62 10.24
N PHE A 190 -18.65 16.56 8.94
CA PHE A 190 -19.62 16.18 7.92
C PHE A 190 -20.07 14.72 8.07
N GLU A 191 -19.16 13.80 8.37
CA GLU A 191 -19.47 12.39 8.62
C GLU A 191 -20.43 12.21 9.82
N GLU A 192 -20.17 12.91 10.94
CA GLU A 192 -21.03 12.85 12.13
C GLU A 192 -22.37 13.61 11.96
N SER A 193 -22.40 14.68 11.15
CA SER A 193 -23.60 15.53 11.00
C SER A 193 -24.53 15.11 9.86
N PHE A 194 -24.01 14.43 8.83
CA PHE A 194 -24.76 14.08 7.62
C PHE A 194 -24.85 12.56 7.37
N ASP A 195 -24.51 11.74 8.37
CA ASP A 195 -24.63 10.28 8.32
C ASP A 195 -23.79 9.63 7.21
N GLY A 196 -22.59 10.19 6.98
CA GLY A 196 -21.62 9.71 6.01
C GLY A 196 -21.34 10.67 4.85
N ILE A 197 -20.10 10.67 4.38
CA ILE A 197 -19.58 11.53 3.30
C ILE A 197 -19.11 10.75 2.07
N MET A 198 -19.13 9.42 2.14
CA MET A 198 -18.68 8.55 1.05
C MET A 198 -19.89 8.17 0.19
N PRO A 199 -20.08 8.76 -1.00
CA PRO A 199 -21.20 8.40 -1.85
C PRO A 199 -21.02 6.96 -2.36
N LEU A 200 -22.09 6.17 -2.30
CA LEU A 200 -22.17 4.89 -3.00
C LEU A 200 -22.72 5.15 -4.40
N GLU A 201 -21.88 4.98 -5.43
CA GLU A 201 -22.29 5.17 -6.83
C GLU A 201 -22.61 3.81 -7.49
N ILE A 202 -23.82 3.68 -8.05
CA ILE A 202 -24.30 2.49 -8.78
C ILE A 202 -24.54 2.85 -10.24
N VAL A 203 -23.59 2.48 -11.11
CA VAL A 203 -23.68 2.73 -12.55
C VAL A 203 -24.41 1.60 -13.27
N VAL A 204 -25.60 1.89 -13.82
CA VAL A 204 -26.42 0.91 -14.56
C VAL A 204 -26.25 1.07 -16.07
N ASN A 205 -25.57 0.11 -16.70
CA ASN A 205 -25.42 0.09 -18.17
C ASN A 205 -26.61 -0.61 -18.86
N THR A 206 -27.38 0.16 -19.63
CA THR A 206 -28.59 -0.32 -20.33
C THR A 206 -28.33 -0.99 -21.69
N LYS A 207 -27.07 -1.04 -22.15
CA LYS A 207 -26.59 -1.64 -23.41
C LYS A 207 -27.36 -1.22 -24.69
N SER A 208 -28.18 -0.18 -24.63
CA SER A 208 -28.99 0.31 -25.75
C SER A 208 -29.08 1.83 -25.73
N LYS A 209 -29.04 2.48 -26.90
CA LYS A 209 -29.20 3.94 -27.01
C LYS A 209 -30.52 4.36 -26.37
N LYS A 210 -30.48 5.34 -25.46
CA LYS A 210 -31.63 5.82 -24.66
C LYS A 210 -32.35 4.71 -23.88
N GLY A 211 -31.63 3.67 -23.45
CA GLY A 211 -32.21 2.54 -22.72
C GLY A 211 -32.80 2.92 -21.36
N VAL A 212 -32.33 4.00 -20.75
CA VAL A 212 -32.82 4.53 -19.46
C VAL A 212 -34.25 5.06 -19.56
N SER A 213 -34.65 5.65 -20.68
CA SER A 213 -36.01 6.22 -20.86
C SER A 213 -37.11 5.15 -21.01
N LYS A 214 -36.73 3.87 -21.22
CA LYS A 214 -37.68 2.77 -21.41
C LYS A 214 -38.42 2.50 -20.09
N ALA A 215 -39.75 2.37 -20.16
CA ALA A 215 -40.59 2.08 -19.00
C ALA A 215 -40.14 0.82 -18.22
N LYS A 216 -39.73 -0.23 -18.96
CA LYS A 216 -39.21 -1.46 -18.37
C LYS A 216 -37.91 -1.25 -17.56
N THR A 217 -37.04 -0.35 -18.01
CA THR A 217 -35.80 -0.02 -17.29
C THR A 217 -36.10 0.81 -16.04
N LEU A 218 -36.93 1.84 -16.17
CA LEU A 218 -37.34 2.69 -15.06
C LEU A 218 -38.04 1.88 -13.96
N LYS A 219 -38.91 0.93 -14.31
CA LYS A 219 -39.56 0.05 -13.33
C LYS A 219 -38.56 -0.83 -12.55
N LYS A 220 -37.51 -1.31 -13.23
CA LYS A 220 -36.46 -2.11 -12.56
C LYS A 220 -35.56 -1.26 -11.67
N LEU A 221 -35.26 -0.04 -12.09
CA LEU A 221 -34.50 0.92 -11.29
C LEU A 221 -35.30 1.35 -10.06
N ASP A 222 -36.62 1.50 -10.20
CA ASP A 222 -37.53 1.81 -9.10
C ASP A 222 -37.61 0.69 -8.06
N GLU A 223 -37.66 -0.56 -8.52
CA GLU A 223 -37.58 -1.74 -7.66
C GLU A 223 -36.24 -1.79 -6.90
N LEU A 224 -35.13 -1.46 -7.58
CA LEU A 224 -33.81 -1.35 -6.95
C LEU A 224 -33.77 -0.23 -5.91
N GLU A 225 -34.31 0.95 -6.24
CA GLU A 225 -34.40 2.10 -5.32
C GLU A 225 -35.18 1.75 -4.05
N SER A 226 -36.29 1.02 -4.20
CA SER A 226 -37.12 0.56 -3.09
C SER A 226 -36.36 -0.41 -2.18
N HIS A 227 -35.60 -1.36 -2.74
CA HIS A 227 -34.77 -2.28 -1.96
C HIS A 227 -33.64 -1.57 -1.20
N ILE A 228 -33.06 -0.51 -1.78
CA ILE A 228 -32.04 0.30 -1.10
C ILE A 228 -32.65 1.02 0.10
N ILE A 229 -33.84 1.61 -0.06
CA ILE A 229 -34.56 2.31 1.03
C ILE A 229 -34.95 1.37 2.18
N GLU A 230 -35.27 0.11 1.88
CA GLU A 230 -35.58 -0.90 2.89
C GLU A 230 -34.34 -1.38 3.67
N THR A 231 -33.13 -1.08 3.18
CA THR A 231 -31.88 -1.47 3.82
C THR A 231 -31.44 -0.39 4.82
N PRO A 232 -31.48 -0.62 6.14
CA PRO A 232 -31.25 0.41 7.16
C PRO A 232 -29.80 0.94 7.20
N GLU A 233 -28.87 0.24 6.57
CA GLU A 233 -27.45 0.63 6.46
C GLU A 233 -27.18 1.61 5.31
N LEU A 234 -28.17 1.86 4.45
CA LEU A 234 -28.03 2.71 3.26
C LEU A 234 -28.88 3.97 3.38
N SER A 235 -28.26 5.11 3.08
CA SER A 235 -28.95 6.39 2.95
C SER A 235 -29.88 6.41 1.74
N ARG A 236 -30.85 7.32 1.73
CA ARG A 236 -31.80 7.45 0.62
C ARG A 236 -31.06 7.64 -0.71
N PRO A 237 -31.27 6.77 -1.71
CA PRO A 237 -30.64 6.89 -3.01
C PRO A 237 -31.19 8.10 -3.76
N MET A 238 -30.34 8.74 -4.57
CA MET A 238 -30.73 9.78 -5.51
C MET A 238 -30.57 9.23 -6.92
N SER A 239 -31.67 9.10 -7.67
CA SER A 239 -31.63 8.49 -9.00
C SER A 239 -32.49 9.24 -10.02
N ILE A 240 -32.34 8.90 -11.32
CA ILE A 240 -33.20 9.42 -12.39
C ILE A 240 -34.66 9.01 -12.21
N VAL A 241 -34.92 7.90 -11.50
CA VAL A 241 -36.29 7.48 -11.18
C VAL A 241 -36.93 8.49 -10.24
N SER A 242 -36.22 8.95 -9.22
CA SER A 242 -36.69 9.99 -8.30
C SER A 242 -37.03 11.28 -9.05
N ILE A 243 -36.20 11.68 -10.03
CA ILE A 243 -36.49 12.82 -10.92
C ILE A 243 -37.77 12.59 -11.73
N VAL A 244 -37.92 11.42 -12.36
CA VAL A 244 -39.10 11.09 -13.18
C VAL A 244 -40.38 11.06 -12.34
N LYS A 245 -40.33 10.55 -11.11
CA LYS A 245 -41.45 10.59 -10.15
C LYS A 245 -41.78 12.02 -9.73
N TYR A 246 -40.75 12.81 -9.44
CA TYR A 246 -40.91 14.22 -9.08
C TYR A 246 -41.52 15.05 -10.21
N THR A 247 -41.14 14.79 -11.48
CA THR A 247 -41.77 15.46 -12.63
C THR A 247 -43.27 15.14 -12.73
N LYS A 248 -43.68 13.89 -12.45
CA LYS A 248 -45.10 13.54 -12.40
C LYS A 248 -45.80 14.29 -11.27
N GLN A 249 -45.25 14.28 -10.07
CA GLN A 249 -45.80 15.02 -8.93
C GLN A 249 -45.95 16.52 -9.24
N ALA A 250 -44.95 17.13 -9.86
CA ALA A 250 -44.99 18.53 -10.27
C ALA A 250 -46.08 18.80 -11.33
N PHE A 251 -46.26 17.90 -12.30
CA PHE A 251 -47.34 18.00 -13.29
C PHE A 251 -48.74 18.02 -12.66
N TYR A 252 -48.93 17.29 -11.56
CA TYR A 252 -50.17 17.26 -10.78
C TYR A 252 -50.22 18.31 -9.65
N GLY A 253 -49.45 19.39 -9.76
CA GLY A 253 -49.52 20.52 -8.81
C GLY A 253 -48.84 20.26 -7.47
N GLY A 254 -47.94 19.28 -7.39
CA GLY A 254 -47.14 18.98 -6.20
C GLY A 254 -47.75 17.96 -5.24
N ASP A 255 -48.88 17.34 -5.61
CA ASP A 255 -49.60 16.39 -4.75
C ASP A 255 -48.77 15.12 -4.47
N PRO A 256 -48.44 14.81 -3.19
CA PRO A 256 -47.66 13.64 -2.79
C PRO A 256 -48.23 12.29 -3.26
N GLU A 257 -49.55 12.18 -3.48
CA GLU A 257 -50.15 10.93 -3.99
C GLU A 257 -49.67 10.56 -5.40
N PHE A 258 -49.11 11.54 -6.14
CA PHE A 258 -48.62 11.34 -7.51
C PHE A 258 -47.11 11.12 -7.59
N TYR A 259 -46.42 10.83 -6.48
CA TYR A 259 -45.00 10.44 -6.45
C TYR A 259 -44.80 8.97 -6.87
N ASP A 260 -45.08 8.67 -8.13
CA ASP A 260 -44.89 7.34 -8.73
C ASP A 260 -44.46 7.46 -10.20
N LEU A 261 -44.08 6.35 -10.84
CA LEU A 261 -43.69 6.33 -12.24
C LEU A 261 -44.86 6.75 -13.15
N PRO A 262 -44.63 7.61 -14.15
CA PRO A 262 -45.68 8.04 -15.07
C PRO A 262 -46.07 6.91 -16.01
N THR A 263 -47.38 6.74 -16.18
CA THR A 263 -48.00 5.81 -17.12
C THR A 263 -47.71 6.22 -18.57
N THR A 264 -47.93 5.31 -19.51
CA THR A 264 -47.68 5.57 -20.94
C THR A 264 -48.42 6.81 -21.47
N TYR A 265 -49.62 7.09 -20.96
CA TYR A 265 -50.42 8.25 -21.36
C TYR A 265 -49.92 9.55 -20.72
N GLU A 266 -49.61 9.53 -19.42
CA GLU A 266 -49.07 10.68 -18.68
C GLU A 266 -47.71 11.12 -19.24
N ARG A 267 -46.87 10.17 -19.67
CA ARG A 267 -45.55 10.47 -20.26
C ARG A 267 -45.63 11.37 -21.47
N VAL A 268 -46.67 11.23 -22.30
CA VAL A 268 -46.85 12.06 -23.49
C VAL A 268 -47.13 13.51 -23.08
N GLY A 269 -48.04 13.72 -22.11
CA GLY A 269 -48.36 15.05 -21.59
C GLY A 269 -47.21 15.70 -20.80
N ILE A 270 -46.44 14.90 -20.06
CA ILE A 270 -45.26 15.38 -19.35
C ILE A 270 -44.14 15.76 -20.33
N SER A 271 -43.96 14.99 -21.41
CA SER A 271 -42.93 15.30 -22.42
C SER A 271 -43.18 16.63 -23.15
N THR A 272 -44.44 16.95 -23.45
CA THR A 272 -44.81 18.23 -24.05
C THR A 272 -44.57 19.40 -23.10
N LEU A 273 -44.73 19.20 -21.78
CA LEU A 273 -44.47 20.22 -20.78
C LEU A 273 -42.96 20.49 -20.59
N LEU A 274 -42.14 19.43 -20.66
CA LEU A 274 -40.68 19.50 -20.54
C LEU A 274 -40.02 20.16 -21.75
N ASP A 275 -40.56 19.96 -22.96
CA ASP A 275 -40.07 20.64 -24.17
C ASP A 275 -40.39 22.15 -24.17
N ASP A 276 -41.50 22.55 -23.52
CA ASP A 276 -41.92 23.96 -23.37
C ASP A 276 -41.17 24.66 -22.21
N SER A 277 -40.76 23.88 -21.20
CA SER A 277 -40.08 24.34 -19.99
C SER A 277 -38.56 24.15 -20.11
N GLY A 278 -37.90 24.94 -20.96
CA GLY A 278 -36.46 24.82 -21.30
C GLY A 278 -35.45 24.89 -20.14
N GLY A 279 -35.87 24.96 -18.86
CA GLY A 279 -35.02 24.98 -17.67
C GLY A 279 -34.77 23.61 -17.00
N ASP A 280 -35.71 22.65 -17.07
CA ASP A 280 -35.61 21.37 -16.34
C ASP A 280 -34.80 20.29 -17.10
N ALA A 281 -34.60 20.50 -18.40
CA ALA A 281 -33.70 19.69 -19.22
C ALA A 281 -32.22 19.76 -18.76
N MET A 282 -31.87 20.74 -17.93
CA MET A 282 -30.51 20.94 -17.42
C MET A 282 -30.16 19.99 -16.26
N LEU A 283 -31.12 19.59 -15.41
CA LEU A 283 -30.92 18.63 -14.32
C LEU A 283 -30.84 17.20 -14.83
N MET A 284 -31.64 16.82 -15.83
CA MET A 284 -31.51 15.50 -16.50
C MET A 284 -30.12 15.31 -17.14
N LYS A 285 -29.49 16.40 -17.59
CA LYS A 285 -28.20 16.38 -18.27
C LYS A 285 -27.00 16.26 -17.32
N SER A 286 -27.16 16.52 -16.02
CA SER A 286 -26.10 16.32 -15.02
C SER A 286 -26.00 14.88 -14.53
N TYR A 287 -27.06 14.08 -14.67
CA TYR A 287 -27.11 12.66 -14.26
C TYR A 287 -26.97 11.67 -15.43
N VAL A 288 -26.98 12.17 -16.67
CA VAL A 288 -26.87 11.37 -17.90
C VAL A 288 -25.74 11.93 -18.76
N ASP A 289 -24.64 11.18 -18.88
CA ASP A 289 -23.51 11.55 -19.73
C ASP A 289 -23.95 11.62 -21.21
N SER A 290 -23.19 12.34 -22.03
CA SER A 290 -23.33 12.49 -23.50
C SER A 290 -23.51 11.18 -24.28
N THR A 291 -23.18 10.04 -23.65
CA THR A 291 -23.33 8.67 -24.16
C THR A 291 -24.57 7.92 -23.66
N ALA A 292 -25.45 8.56 -22.87
CA ALA A 292 -26.63 8.00 -22.21
C ALA A 292 -26.36 6.96 -21.10
N ASN A 293 -25.21 7.06 -20.43
CA ASN A 293 -24.88 6.32 -19.21
C ASN A 293 -25.32 7.11 -17.96
N MET A 294 -25.79 6.40 -16.95
CA MET A 294 -26.38 6.96 -15.74
C MET A 294 -25.38 6.94 -14.58
N HIS A 295 -25.22 8.09 -13.92
CA HIS A 295 -24.54 8.24 -12.64
C HIS A 295 -25.62 8.38 -11.56
N ALA A 296 -25.60 7.51 -10.55
CA ALA A 296 -26.50 7.53 -9.40
C ALA A 296 -25.71 7.13 -8.17
#